data_AF-A0A7C5Z1T7-F1
#
_entry.id   AF-A0A7C5Z1T7-F1
#
_cell.length_a   1.000
_cell.length_b   1.000
_cell.length_c   1.000
_cell.angle_alpha   90.00
_cell.angle_beta   90.00
_cell.angle_gamma   90.00
#
_symmetry.space_group_name_H-M   'P 1'
#
loop_
_entity.id
_entity.type
_entity.pdbx_description
1 polymer ?
#
loop_
_entity_poly.entity_id
_entity_poly.type
_entity_poly.pdbx_seq_one_letter_code
_entity_poly.pdbx_strand_id
1 'polypeptide(L)'
;MRRNNTPQIFITTFFLNELKETIKIGQKVRVNKVPYTTGQGRYAEPSEPREGVIIAKYPNFFVVQLKGYKESFRYTDLLDGTVEITKEETDTFSWLRALRG
;
A
#
# COMPACT_ATOMS: atom_id res chain seq x y z
N MET A 1 -3.06 23.36 -32.15
CA MET A 1 -2.38 22.50 -31.14
C MET A 1 -3.12 22.60 -29.82
N ARG A 2 -3.92 21.58 -29.45
CA ARG A 2 -4.53 21.51 -28.11
C ARG A 2 -3.50 20.90 -27.15
N ARG A 3 -3.07 21.67 -26.14
CA ARG A 3 -2.24 21.15 -25.05
C ARG A 3 -3.15 20.24 -24.21
N ASN A 4 -2.82 18.95 -24.17
CA ASN A 4 -3.46 18.02 -23.24
C ASN A 4 -3.00 18.40 -21.83
N ASN A 5 -3.80 19.22 -21.13
CA ASN A 5 -3.63 19.49 -19.71
C ASN A 5 -4.04 18.25 -18.92
N THR A 6 -3.21 17.22 -18.90
CA THR A 6 -3.27 16.22 -17.84
C THR A 6 -3.04 16.95 -16.52
N PRO A 7 -3.98 16.90 -15.56
CA PRO A 7 -3.76 17.51 -14.25
C PRO A 7 -2.53 16.85 -13.63
N GLN A 8 -1.43 17.59 -13.51
CA GLN A 8 -0.31 17.17 -12.69
C GLN A 8 -0.77 17.34 -11.25
N ILE A 9 -1.04 16.22 -10.58
CA ILE A 9 -1.29 16.22 -9.13
C ILE A 9 0.03 16.66 -8.49
N PHE A 10 0.13 17.93 -8.13
CA PHE A 10 1.22 18.42 -7.31
C PHE A 10 1.08 17.82 -5.93
N ILE A 11 1.79 16.72 -5.70
CA ILE A 11 1.87 16.11 -4.38
C ILE A 11 2.65 17.09 -3.51
N THR A 12 1.93 17.86 -2.70
CA THR A 12 2.53 18.76 -1.72
C THR A 12 3.18 17.94 -0.62
N THR A 13 4.25 18.47 -0.02
CA THR A 13 4.94 17.82 1.10
C THR A 13 3.99 17.50 2.27
N PHE A 14 2.94 18.31 2.42
CA PHE A 14 1.86 18.11 3.39
C PHE A 14 1.14 16.77 3.20
N PHE A 15 0.70 16.47 1.98
CA PHE A 15 -0.05 15.24 1.68
C PHE A 15 0.77 13.96 1.89
N LEU A 16 2.08 14.02 1.60
CA LEU A 16 2.98 12.90 1.88
C LEU A 16 3.16 12.65 3.38
N ASN A 17 3.14 13.71 4.20
CA ASN A 17 3.25 13.56 5.65
C ASN A 17 1.99 12.92 6.23
N GLU A 18 0.80 13.32 5.77
CA GLU A 18 -0.45 12.67 6.17
C GLU A 18 -0.49 11.18 5.80
N LEU A 19 -0.02 10.80 4.59
CA LEU A 19 0.10 9.39 4.21
C LEU A 19 1.09 8.62 5.10
N LYS A 20 2.22 9.24 5.44
CA LYS A 20 3.19 8.66 6.36
C LYS A 20 2.59 8.43 7.74
N GLU A 21 1.74 9.32 8.22
CA GLU A 21 1.06 9.17 9.52
C GLU A 21 -0.05 8.12 9.47
N THR A 22 -0.76 8.03 8.34
CA THR A 22 -1.88 7.10 8.15
C THR A 22 -1.44 5.64 8.20
N ILE A 23 -0.28 5.30 7.61
CA ILE A 23 0.21 3.91 7.63
C ILE A 23 0.80 3.52 8.98
N LYS A 24 0.50 2.31 9.45
CA LYS A 24 1.06 1.75 10.68
C LYS A 24 1.77 0.43 10.41
N ILE A 25 2.84 0.18 11.17
CA ILE A 25 3.47 -1.15 11.19
C ILE A 25 2.47 -2.15 11.77
N GLY A 26 2.37 -3.33 11.17
CA GLY A 26 1.38 -4.36 11.50
C GLY A 26 0.09 -4.27 10.69
N GLN A 27 -0.10 -3.22 9.90
CA GLN A 27 -1.31 -3.02 9.11
C GLN A 27 -1.33 -3.93 7.87
N LYS A 28 -2.49 -4.54 7.60
CA LYS A 28 -2.72 -5.33 6.38
C LYS A 28 -2.90 -4.42 5.18
N VAL A 29 -2.29 -4.82 4.08
CA VAL A 29 -2.36 -4.12 2.80
C VAL A 29 -2.61 -5.11 1.68
N ARG A 30 -3.29 -4.63 0.65
CA ARG A 30 -3.52 -5.33 -0.61
C ARG A 30 -2.66 -4.68 -1.68
N VAL A 31 -1.78 -5.46 -2.29
CA VAL A 31 -0.88 -5.02 -3.35
C VAL A 31 -1.46 -5.47 -4.68
N ASN A 32 -1.93 -4.50 -5.47
CA ASN A 32 -2.50 -4.71 -6.80
C ASN A 32 -1.43 -4.75 -7.90
N LYS A 33 -0.18 -4.40 -7.58
CA LYS A 33 0.94 -4.44 -8.53
C LYS A 33 1.17 -5.86 -9.06
N VAL A 34 1.44 -6.01 -10.34
CA VAL A 34 1.98 -7.26 -10.91
C VAL A 34 3.48 -7.31 -10.64
N PRO A 35 4.06 -8.43 -10.15
CA PRO A 35 5.49 -8.54 -9.93
C PRO A 35 6.28 -8.35 -11.24
N TYR A 36 7.39 -7.61 -11.16
CA TYR A 36 8.30 -7.36 -12.27
C TYR A 36 9.21 -8.58 -12.54
N THR A 37 8.64 -9.77 -12.67
CA THR A 37 9.42 -10.96 -13.09
C THR A 37 9.50 -10.99 -14.61
N THR A 38 10.64 -10.47 -15.06
CA THR A 38 11.35 -10.69 -16.34
C THR A 38 10.66 -11.57 -17.39
N GLY A 39 10.34 -10.93 -18.52
CA GLY A 39 10.44 -11.58 -19.82
C GLY A 39 9.21 -12.36 -20.28
N GLN A 40 8.13 -11.65 -20.62
CA GLN A 40 7.47 -11.78 -21.92
C GLN A 40 6.25 -10.86 -21.95
N GLY A 41 6.24 -9.97 -22.94
CA GLY A 41 5.03 -9.25 -23.31
C GLY A 41 4.00 -10.26 -23.79
N ARG A 42 3.05 -10.60 -22.93
CA ARG A 42 1.72 -11.09 -23.23
C ARG A 42 1.02 -11.18 -21.88
N TYR A 43 -0.01 -10.36 -21.71
CA TYR A 43 -1.05 -10.46 -20.69
C TYR A 43 -0.99 -11.78 -19.90
N ALA A 44 -0.20 -11.80 -18.83
CA ALA A 44 -0.45 -12.76 -17.78
C ALA A 44 -1.69 -12.21 -17.07
N GLU A 45 -2.67 -13.08 -16.83
CA GLU A 45 -3.94 -12.83 -16.13
C GLU A 45 -3.77 -11.82 -14.97
N PRO A 46 -4.80 -11.04 -14.61
CA PRO A 46 -4.72 -10.11 -13.49
C PRO A 46 -4.22 -10.89 -12.27
N SER A 47 -2.94 -10.74 -11.95
CA SER A 47 -2.33 -11.48 -10.86
C SER A 47 -3.14 -11.15 -9.63
N GLU A 48 -3.69 -12.16 -8.98
CA GLU A 48 -4.58 -11.95 -7.85
C GLU A 48 -3.95 -10.94 -6.89
N PRO A 49 -4.74 -9.96 -6.40
CA PRO A 49 -4.26 -8.97 -5.45
C PRO A 49 -3.55 -9.67 -4.29
N ARG A 50 -2.31 -9.27 -4.02
CA ARG A 50 -1.48 -9.93 -3.02
C ARG A 50 -1.69 -9.29 -1.67
N GLU A 51 -2.07 -10.07 -0.67
CA GLU A 51 -2.15 -9.57 0.69
C GLU A 51 -0.79 -9.59 1.38
N GLY A 52 -0.52 -8.56 2.19
CA GLY A 52 0.70 -8.43 2.96
C GLY A 52 0.51 -7.58 4.21
N VAL A 53 1.57 -7.49 5.00
CA VAL A 53 1.60 -6.72 6.24
C VAL A 53 2.76 -5.73 6.22
N ILE A 54 2.51 -4.48 6.60
CA ILE A 54 3.58 -3.48 6.73
C ILE A 54 4.48 -3.87 7.90
N ILE A 55 5.76 -4.13 7.64
CA ILE A 55 6.73 -4.54 8.67
C ILE A 55 7.75 -3.46 9.04
N ALA A 56 7.94 -2.46 8.18
CA ALA A 56 8.86 -1.37 8.44
C ALA A 56 8.44 -0.09 7.71
N LYS A 57 8.80 1.06 8.29
CA LYS A 57 8.58 2.40 7.72
C LYS A 57 9.89 3.16 7.70
N TYR A 58 10.16 3.83 6.59
CA TYR A 58 11.31 4.70 6.39
C TYR A 58 10.82 6.07 5.86
N PRO A 59 11.67 7.11 5.85
CA PRO A 59 11.26 8.44 5.43
C PRO A 59 10.65 8.52 4.02
N ASN A 60 11.10 7.65 3.10
CA ASN A 60 10.74 7.72 1.67
C ASN A 60 9.98 6.48 1.17
N PHE A 61 9.99 5.38 1.92
CA PHE A 61 9.34 4.13 1.53
C PHE A 61 8.92 3.33 2.77
N PHE A 62 8.11 2.30 2.57
CA PHE A 62 7.75 1.32 3.58
C PHE A 62 7.96 -0.09 3.02
N VAL A 63 8.03 -1.07 3.91
CA VAL A 63 8.28 -2.47 3.53
C VAL A 63 7.08 -3.31 3.93
N VAL A 64 6.61 -4.11 2.98
CA VAL A 64 5.50 -5.04 3.16
C VAL A 64 6.07 -6.46 3.11
N GLN A 65 5.72 -7.25 4.11
CA GLN A 65 5.90 -8.70 4.08
C GLN A 65 4.75 -9.31 3.29
N LEU A 66 5.09 -9.87 2.12
CA LEU A 66 4.19 -10.65 1.28
C LEU A 66 4.45 -12.14 1.52
N LYS A 67 3.59 -13.01 0.98
CA LYS A 67 3.76 -14.46 1.09
C LYS A 67 5.04 -14.91 0.36
N GLY A 68 6.09 -15.16 1.14
CA GLY A 68 7.37 -15.70 0.65
C GLY A 68 8.49 -14.68 0.39
N TYR A 69 8.23 -13.37 0.44
CA TYR A 69 9.26 -12.34 0.23
C TYR A 69 8.83 -10.99 0.82
N LYS A 70 9.79 -10.05 0.87
CA LYS A 70 9.59 -8.68 1.32
C LYS A 70 9.73 -7.75 0.12
N GLU A 71 8.81 -6.80 -0.03
CA GLU A 71 8.85 -5.82 -1.11
C GLU A 71 8.72 -4.40 -0.52
N SER A 72 9.47 -3.46 -1.08
CA SER A 72 9.44 -2.05 -0.69
C SER A 72 8.53 -1.25 -1.60
N PHE A 73 7.71 -0.39 -1.01
CA PHE A 73 6.77 0.48 -1.72
C PHE A 73 6.98 1.94 -1.32
N ARG A 74 6.77 2.85 -2.25
CA ARG A 74 6.79 4.30 -1.98
C ARG A 74 5.45 4.72 -1.44
N TYR A 75 5.43 5.80 -0.66
CA TYR A 75 4.17 6.40 -0.19
C TYR A 75 3.24 6.84 -1.33
N THR A 76 3.82 7.18 -2.48
CA THR A 76 3.05 7.51 -3.70
C THR A 76 2.30 6.30 -4.27
N ASP A 77 2.76 5.08 -3.98
CA ASP A 77 2.13 3.84 -4.45
C ASP A 77 0.77 3.59 -3.74
N LEU A 78 0.45 4.37 -2.69
CA LEU A 78 -0.89 4.41 -2.07
C LEU A 78 -1.85 5.33 -2.84
N LEU A 79 -1.32 6.31 -3.58
CA LEU A 79 -2.12 7.29 -4.32
C LEU A 79 -2.57 6.76 -5.69
N ASP A 80 -1.75 5.92 -6.31
CA ASP A 80 -2.03 5.32 -7.62
C ASP A 80 -2.78 3.98 -7.52
N GLY A 81 -3.11 3.53 -6.30
CA GLY A 81 -3.83 2.28 -6.05
C GLY A 81 -2.97 1.02 -6.20
N THR A 82 -1.65 1.16 -6.36
CA THR A 82 -0.71 0.03 -6.38
C THR A 82 -0.74 -0.75 -5.06
N VAL A 83 -0.88 -0.02 -3.95
CA VAL A 83 -1.07 -0.56 -2.61
C VAL A 83 -2.32 0.07 -2.01
N GLU A 84 -3.22 -0.77 -1.52
CA GLU A 84 -4.42 -0.36 -0.80
C GLU A 84 -4.29 -0.81 0.65
N ILE A 85 -4.58 0.09 1.58
CA ILE A 85 -4.70 -0.27 2.98
C ILE A 85 -6.02 -1.01 3.14
N THR A 86 -5.95 -2.28 3.53
CA THR A 86 -7.15 -3.03 3.87
C THR A 86 -7.69 -2.42 5.16
N LYS A 87 -8.80 -1.67 5.05
CA LYS A 87 -9.60 -1.32 6.22
C LYS A 87 -10.23 -2.61 6.75
N GLU A 88 -9.48 -3.39 7.51
CA GLU A 88 -10.13 -4.19 8.53
C GLU A 88 -10.88 -3.19 9.40
N GLU A 89 -12.20 -3.37 9.51
CA GLU A 89 -12.96 -2.84 10.64
C GLU A 89 -12.12 -3.10 11.87
N THR A 90 -11.59 -2.03 12.41
CA THR A 90 -10.79 -2.06 13.61
C THR A 90 -11.63 -2.70 14.69
N ASP A 91 -11.37 -3.99 14.95
CA ASP A 91 -11.70 -4.64 16.20
C ASP A 91 -10.77 -4.07 17.29
N THR A 92 -10.84 -2.75 17.48
CA THR A 92 -9.98 -1.93 18.35
C THR A 92 -10.18 -2.23 19.84
N PHE A 93 -11.04 -3.19 20.18
CA PHE A 93 -11.50 -3.44 21.54
C PHE A 93 -11.69 -4.92 21.89
N SER A 94 -11.24 -5.89 21.08
CA SER A 94 -11.40 -7.31 21.45
C SER A 94 -10.63 -7.69 22.73
N TRP A 95 -9.45 -7.09 22.94
CA TRP A 95 -8.68 -7.23 24.19
C TRP A 95 -9.38 -6.60 25.41
N LEU A 96 -10.22 -5.57 25.21
CA LEU A 96 -11.00 -4.94 26.28
C LEU A 96 -12.24 -5.77 26.66
N ARG A 97 -12.71 -6.67 25.78
CA ARG A 97 -13.79 -7.61 26.09
C ARG A 97 -13.29 -8.82 26.91
N ALA A 98 -12.02 -9.21 26.73
CA ALA A 98 -11.37 -10.27 27.51
C ALA A 98 -11.07 -9.88 28.98
N LEU A 99 -11.10 -8.59 29.31
CA LEU A 99 -10.92 -8.08 30.69
C LEU A 99 -12.25 -7.87 31.43
N ARG A 100 -13.39 -8.10 30.77
CA ARG A 100 -14.74 -7.82 31.30
C ARG A 100 -15.65 -9.06 31.36
N GLY A 101 -15.09 -10.26 31.23
CA GLY A 101 -15.78 -11.54 31.39
C GLY A 101 -14.90 -12.53 32.13
#